data_AF-A0A1S3EL65-F1
#
_entry.id   AF-A0A1S3EL65-F1
#
_cell.length_a   1.000
_cell.length_b   1.000
_cell.length_c   1.000
_cell.angle_alpha   90.00
_cell.angle_beta   90.00
_cell.angle_gamma   90.00
#
_symmetry.space_group_name_H-M   'P 1'
#
loop_
_entity.id
_entity.type
_entity.pdbx_description
1 polymer ?
#
loop_
_entity_poly.entity_id
_entity_poly.type
_entity_poly.pdbx_seq_one_letter_code
_entity_poly.pdbx_strand_id
1 'polypeptide(L)'
;MALALCLQVLGSLCGWLLLYTSFCCLNKHRSYEWSCRLVTFTHGVLSIGLSAYIGFINGPWPFTHPGSPNTPLQVHVLCLTLGYFIFDLGCIWRFAWKKSIKKYHAWRSRRSEERQLKHNGHLKTH
;
A
#
# COMPACT_ATOMS: atom_id res chain seq x y z
N MET A 1 14.16 6.50 -21.75
CA MET A 1 14.34 5.39 -20.78
C MET A 1 13.59 5.64 -19.47
N ALA A 2 13.87 6.73 -18.74
CA ALA A 2 13.18 7.04 -17.47
C ALA A 2 11.64 7.15 -17.60
N LEU A 3 11.14 7.80 -18.65
CA LEU A 3 9.69 7.91 -18.89
C LEU A 3 9.00 6.54 -19.03
N ALA A 4 9.62 5.61 -19.75
CA ALA A 4 9.07 4.26 -19.94
C ALA A 4 9.00 3.48 -18.63
N LEU A 5 10.01 3.63 -17.76
CA LEU A 5 10.01 3.04 -16.42
C LEU A 5 8.91 3.66 -15.55
N CYS A 6 8.77 5.00 -15.57
CA CYS A 6 7.69 5.66 -14.85
C CYS A 6 6.31 5.17 -15.31
N LEU A 7 6.09 5.04 -16.63
CA LEU A 7 4.84 4.52 -17.18
C LEU A 7 4.58 3.06 -16.76
N GLN A 8 5.61 2.21 -16.72
CA GLN A 8 5.47 0.83 -16.24
C GLN A 8 5.12 0.78 -14.74
N VAL A 9 5.74 1.62 -13.92
CA VAL A 9 5.45 1.71 -12.49
C VAL A 9 4.03 2.26 -12.25
N LEU A 10 3.63 3.28 -12.99
CA LEU A 10 2.27 3.85 -12.92
C LEU A 10 1.23 2.83 -13.40
N GLY A 11 1.49 2.12 -14.49
CA GLY A 11 0.62 1.05 -14.99
C GLY A 11 0.47 -0.08 -13.98
N SER A 12 1.57 -0.51 -13.36
CA SER A 12 1.58 -1.48 -12.25
C SER A 12 0.74 -0.98 -11.07
N LEU A 13 0.97 0.26 -10.63
CA LEU A 13 0.22 0.89 -9.54
C LEU A 13 -1.29 0.93 -9.85
N CYS A 14 -1.68 1.33 -11.06
CA CYS A 14 -3.05 1.30 -11.52
C CYS A 14 -3.62 -0.13 -11.49
N GLY A 15 -2.87 -1.13 -11.96
CA GLY A 15 -3.26 -2.54 -11.89
C GLY A 15 -3.52 -3.00 -10.46
N TRP A 16 -2.65 -2.64 -9.51
CA TRP A 16 -2.83 -2.95 -8.09
C TRP A 16 -4.05 -2.26 -7.48
N LEU A 17 -4.30 -0.99 -7.84
CA LEU A 17 -5.48 -0.26 -7.40
C LEU A 17 -6.77 -0.88 -7.94
N LEU A 18 -6.79 -1.28 -9.22
CA LEU A 18 -7.93 -1.96 -9.85
C LEU A 18 -8.19 -3.34 -9.25
N LEU A 19 -7.13 -4.08 -8.92
CA LEU A 19 -7.25 -5.36 -8.22
C LEU A 19 -7.83 -5.14 -6.81
N TYR A 20 -7.33 -4.12 -6.10
CA TYR A 20 -7.84 -3.76 -4.79
C TYR A 20 -9.33 -3.37 -4.82
N THR A 21 -9.75 -2.54 -5.78
CA THR A 21 -11.16 -2.16 -5.92
C THR A 21 -12.01 -3.38 -6.28
N SER A 22 -11.53 -4.25 -7.16
CA SER A 22 -12.21 -5.49 -7.53
C SER A 22 -12.41 -6.40 -6.32
N PHE A 23 -11.38 -6.62 -5.49
CA PHE A 23 -11.50 -7.40 -4.27
C PHE A 23 -12.44 -6.75 -3.24
N CYS A 24 -12.44 -5.43 -3.12
CA CYS A 24 -13.42 -4.71 -2.31
C CYS A 24 -14.87 -4.87 -2.84
N CYS A 25 -15.07 -4.88 -4.16
CA CYS A 25 -16.37 -5.09 -4.78
C CYS A 25 -16.88 -6.52 -4.58
N LEU A 26 -16.03 -7.52 -4.81
CA LEU A 26 -16.37 -8.93 -4.66
C LEU A 26 -16.61 -9.32 -3.20
N ASN A 27 -15.84 -8.74 -2.28
CA ASN A 27 -15.92 -9.04 -0.85
C ASN A 27 -16.50 -7.86 -0.07
N LYS A 28 -17.62 -7.29 -0.55
CA LYS A 28 -18.28 -6.12 0.05
C LYS A 28 -18.62 -6.29 1.54
N HIS A 29 -18.76 -7.53 2.01
CA HIS A 29 -19.04 -7.86 3.41
C HIS A 29 -17.77 -7.94 4.29
N ARG A 30 -16.56 -7.86 3.72
CA ARG A 30 -15.29 -7.97 4.45
C ARG A 30 -14.65 -6.60 4.64
N SER A 31 -13.84 -6.46 5.70
CA SER A 31 -13.11 -5.22 6.00
C SER A 31 -12.12 -4.85 4.90
N TYR A 32 -11.85 -3.56 4.71
CA TYR A 32 -10.83 -3.05 3.77
C TYR A 32 -9.42 -3.61 4.02
N GLU A 33 -9.13 -4.04 5.25
CA GLU A 33 -7.88 -4.72 5.60
C GLU A 33 -7.77 -6.10 4.94
N TRP A 34 -8.90 -6.80 4.78
CA TRP A 34 -8.95 -8.12 4.17
C TRP A 34 -8.59 -8.05 2.69
N SER A 35 -9.16 -7.08 1.96
CA SER A 35 -8.81 -6.82 0.57
C SER A 35 -7.33 -6.45 0.40
N CYS A 36 -6.76 -5.65 1.32
CA CYS A 36 -5.33 -5.31 1.28
C CYS A 36 -4.45 -6.55 1.45
N ARG A 37 -4.76 -7.43 2.41
CA ARG A 37 -4.04 -8.70 2.61
C ARG A 37 -4.11 -9.61 1.39
N LEU A 38 -5.26 -9.65 0.70
CA LEU A 38 -5.41 -10.44 -0.52
C LEU A 38 -4.56 -9.89 -1.68
N VAL A 39 -4.45 -8.56 -1.80
CA VAL A 39 -3.54 -7.93 -2.77
C VAL A 39 -2.08 -8.27 -2.44
N THR A 40 -1.67 -8.18 -1.17
CA THR A 40 -0.33 -8.59 -0.71
C THR A 40 -0.03 -10.06 -1.02
N PHE A 41 -1.00 -10.94 -0.77
CA PHE A 41 -0.87 -12.35 -1.09
C PHE A 41 -0.70 -12.57 -2.60
N THR A 42 -1.52 -11.89 -3.41
CA THR A 42 -1.43 -11.96 -4.88
C THR A 42 -0.07 -11.47 -5.38
N HIS A 43 0.45 -10.37 -4.81
CA HIS A 43 1.80 -9.90 -5.09
C HIS A 43 2.86 -10.94 -4.75
N GLY A 44 2.78 -11.59 -3.58
CA GLY A 44 3.70 -12.65 -3.19
C GLY A 44 3.70 -13.82 -4.17
N VAL A 45 2.52 -14.31 -4.56
CA VAL A 45 2.38 -15.40 -5.54
C VAL A 45 2.94 -15.01 -6.90
N LEU A 46 2.60 -13.82 -7.40
CA LEU A 46 3.11 -13.33 -8.68
C LEU A 46 4.63 -13.13 -8.64
N SER A 47 5.17 -12.55 -7.57
CA SER A 47 6.61 -12.30 -7.42
C SER A 47 7.42 -13.60 -7.37
N ILE A 48 6.95 -14.59 -6.60
CA ILE A 48 7.60 -15.91 -6.52
C ILE A 48 7.50 -16.62 -7.87
N GLY A 49 6.31 -16.67 -8.47
CA GLY A 49 6.08 -17.36 -9.74
C GLY A 49 6.90 -16.77 -10.88
N LEU A 50 6.93 -15.43 -11.00
CA LEU A 50 7.72 -14.73 -12.02
C LEU A 50 9.22 -14.87 -11.77
N SER A 51 9.68 -14.79 -10.52
CA SER A 51 11.08 -14.98 -10.18
C SER A 51 11.56 -16.40 -10.47
N ALA A 52 10.74 -17.41 -10.15
CA ALA A 52 11.03 -18.80 -10.50
C ALA A 52 11.07 -18.99 -12.02
N TYR A 53 10.09 -18.43 -12.75
CA TYR A 53 10.07 -18.49 -14.22
C TYR A 53 11.30 -17.86 -14.85
N ILE A 54 11.75 -16.71 -14.34
CA ILE A 54 12.99 -16.08 -14.78
C ILE A 54 14.19 -16.96 -14.41
N GLY A 55 14.28 -17.48 -13.19
CA GLY A 55 15.44 -18.25 -12.75
C GLY A 55 15.61 -19.60 -13.46
N PHE A 56 14.51 -20.27 -13.81
CA PHE A 56 14.55 -21.63 -14.35
C PHE A 56 14.38 -21.71 -15.88
N ILE A 57 13.66 -20.79 -16.52
CA ILE A 57 13.30 -20.89 -17.94
C ILE A 57 13.99 -19.83 -18.80
N ASN A 58 13.85 -18.54 -18.44
CA ASN A 58 14.16 -17.43 -19.36
C ASN A 58 15.39 -16.59 -18.99
N GLY A 59 15.91 -16.73 -17.78
CA GLY A 59 17.04 -15.93 -17.30
C GLY A 59 18.37 -16.58 -17.65
N PRO A 60 19.43 -15.78 -17.86
CA PRO A 60 20.79 -16.32 -17.87
C PRO A 60 21.02 -17.02 -16.52
N TRP A 61 21.55 -18.24 -16.57
CA TRP A 61 21.80 -19.02 -15.36
C TRP A 61 22.66 -18.19 -14.40
N PRO A 62 22.26 -18.02 -13.12
CA PRO A 62 22.88 -17.06 -12.20
C PRO A 62 24.38 -17.34 -11.97
N PHE A 63 24.82 -18.58 -12.22
CA PHE A 63 26.21 -19.00 -12.05
C PHE A 63 27.06 -18.89 -13.33
N THR A 64 26.48 -18.58 -14.49
CA THR A 64 27.19 -18.59 -15.78
C THR A 64 27.58 -17.18 -16.25
N HIS A 65 26.80 -16.15 -15.95
CA HIS A 65 27.09 -14.76 -16.33
C HIS A 65 26.68 -13.75 -15.24
N PRO A 66 27.44 -13.63 -14.13
CA PRO A 66 27.19 -12.58 -13.16
C PRO A 66 27.45 -11.20 -13.79
N GLY A 67 26.45 -10.31 -13.72
CA GLY A 67 26.59 -8.90 -14.14
C GLY A 67 26.06 -8.53 -15.53
N SER A 68 25.31 -9.40 -16.21
CA SER A 68 24.59 -9.02 -17.44
C SER A 68 23.49 -7.98 -17.14
N PRO A 69 23.17 -7.06 -18.08
CA PRO A 69 22.06 -6.13 -17.90
C PRO A 69 20.74 -6.86 -17.63
N ASN A 70 19.88 -6.24 -16.80
CA ASN A 70 18.58 -6.82 -16.45
C ASN A 70 17.76 -7.14 -17.70
N THR A 71 17.21 -8.34 -17.76
CA THR A 71 16.28 -8.72 -18.83
C THR A 71 15.01 -7.87 -18.77
N PRO A 72 14.31 -7.65 -19.89
CA PRO A 72 13.04 -6.93 -19.89
C PRO A 72 12.01 -7.50 -18.91
N LEU A 73 12.00 -8.83 -18.72
CA LEU A 73 11.15 -9.51 -17.73
C LEU A 73 11.54 -9.16 -16.29
N GLN A 74 12.83 -9.13 -15.96
CA GLN A 74 13.30 -8.69 -14.64
C GLN A 74 12.94 -7.24 -14.36
N VAL A 75 13.05 -6.34 -15.35
CA VAL A 75 12.59 -4.95 -15.23
C VAL A 75 11.08 -4.90 -14.98
N HIS A 76 10.30 -5.73 -15.66
CA HIS A 76 8.86 -5.78 -15.45
C HIS A 76 8.49 -6.26 -14.05
N VAL A 77 9.15 -7.30 -13.53
CA VAL A 77 8.97 -7.80 -12.16
C VAL A 77 9.37 -6.74 -11.12
N LEU A 78 10.46 -6.01 -11.38
CA LEU A 78 10.89 -4.89 -10.57
C LEU A 78 9.82 -3.79 -10.53
N CYS A 79 9.30 -3.36 -11.68
CA CYS A 79 8.24 -2.35 -11.77
C CYS A 79 6.92 -2.83 -11.13
N LEU A 80 6.58 -4.12 -11.28
CA LEU A 80 5.42 -4.75 -10.66
C LEU A 80 5.51 -4.69 -9.12
N THR A 81 6.68 -5.06 -8.59
CA THR A 81 6.98 -5.05 -7.16
C THR A 81 7.04 -3.63 -6.61
N LEU A 82 7.68 -2.70 -7.32
CA LEU A 82 7.78 -1.30 -6.93
C LEU A 82 6.41 -0.61 -6.91
N GLY A 83 5.57 -0.87 -7.91
CA GLY A 83 4.19 -0.37 -7.93
C GLY A 83 3.36 -0.91 -6.76
N TYR A 84 3.55 -2.18 -6.39
CA TYR A 84 2.93 -2.77 -5.20
C TYR A 84 3.41 -2.08 -3.90
N PHE A 85 4.71 -1.81 -3.74
CA PHE A 85 5.22 -1.11 -2.55
C PHE A 85 4.61 0.28 -2.40
N ILE A 86 4.47 1.04 -3.49
CA ILE A 86 3.83 2.35 -3.47
C ILE A 86 2.36 2.22 -3.02
N PHE A 87 1.65 1.21 -3.54
CA PHE A 87 0.28 0.90 -3.13
C PHE A 87 0.19 0.53 -1.63
N ASP A 88 1.08 -0.33 -1.14
CA ASP A 88 1.10 -0.81 0.25
C ASP A 88 1.39 0.33 1.23
N LEU A 89 2.37 1.19 0.91
CA LEU A 89 2.64 2.41 1.67
C LEU A 89 1.43 3.35 1.70
N GLY A 90 0.73 3.52 0.57
CA GLY A 90 -0.50 4.29 0.50
C GLY A 90 -1.61 3.72 1.39
N CYS A 91 -1.75 2.40 1.44
CA CYS A 91 -2.72 1.72 2.29
C CYS A 91 -2.40 1.89 3.77
N ILE A 92 -1.14 1.69 4.17
CA ILE A 92 -0.66 1.86 5.55
C ILE A 92 -0.82 3.31 5.98
N TRP A 93 -0.41 4.26 5.14
CA TRP A 93 -0.58 5.70 5.41
C TRP A 93 -2.05 6.01 5.67
N ARG A 94 -2.96 5.60 4.78
CA ARG A 94 -4.39 5.87 4.93
C ARG A 94 -4.93 5.31 6.26
N PHE A 95 -4.49 4.13 6.66
CA PHE A 95 -4.90 3.52 7.93
C PHE A 95 -4.35 4.29 9.14
N ALA A 96 -3.04 4.59 9.14
CA ALA A 96 -2.39 5.36 10.18
C ALA A 96 -3.02 6.75 10.32
N TRP A 97 -3.29 7.41 9.21
CA TRP A 97 -3.96 8.71 9.13
C TRP A 97 -5.36 8.69 9.74
N LYS A 98 -6.21 7.71 9.37
CA LYS A 98 -7.54 7.56 9.97
C LYS A 98 -7.47 7.35 11.49
N LYS A 99 -6.51 6.57 11.97
CA LYS A 99 -6.33 6.33 13.41
C LYS A 99 -5.85 7.59 14.15
N SER A 100 -4.90 8.31 13.57
CA SER A 100 -4.39 9.58 14.12
C SER A 100 -5.47 10.66 14.18
N ILE A 101 -6.28 10.82 13.13
CA ILE A 101 -7.39 11.77 13.11
C ILE A 101 -8.41 11.46 14.21
N LYS A 102 -8.82 10.21 14.39
CA LYS A 102 -9.77 9.84 15.45
C LYS A 102 -9.24 10.19 16.85
N LYS A 103 -7.96 9.91 17.10
CA LYS A 103 -7.30 10.28 18.35
C LYS A 103 -7.25 11.80 18.52
N TYR A 104 -6.91 12.54 17.46
CA TYR A 104 -6.89 14.00 17.46
C TYR A 104 -8.26 14.59 17.78
N HIS A 105 -9.33 14.11 17.14
CA HIS A 105 -10.70 14.54 17.42
C HIS A 105 -11.13 14.21 18.87
N ALA A 106 -10.82 13.01 19.37
CA ALA A 106 -11.12 12.64 20.74
C ALA A 106 -10.36 13.52 21.77
N TRP A 107 -9.09 13.80 21.52
CA TRP A 107 -8.31 14.74 22.32
C TRP A 107 -8.87 16.16 22.25
N ARG A 108 -9.25 16.62 21.05
CA ARG A 108 -9.81 17.96 20.82
C ARG A 108 -11.15 18.15 21.51
N SER A 109 -12.01 17.12 21.51
CA SER A 109 -13.32 17.10 22.19
C SER A 109 -13.14 17.26 23.70
N ARG A 110 -12.31 16.41 24.31
CA ARG A 110 -12.02 16.48 25.76
C ARG A 110 -11.48 17.84 26.18
N ARG A 111 -10.53 18.40 25.41
CA ARG A 111 -9.97 19.73 25.69
C ARG A 111 -10.97 20.87 25.48
N SER A 112 -12.03 20.65 24.70
CA SER A 112 -13.13 21.60 24.56
C SER A 112 -14.04 21.57 25.80
N GLU A 113 -14.40 20.37 26.26
CA GLU A 113 -15.20 20.16 27.47
C GLU A 113 -14.53 20.72 28.73
N GLU A 114 -13.22 20.50 28.90
CA GLU A 114 -12.44 21.07 30.01
C GLU A 114 -12.47 22.61 30.03
N ARG A 115 -12.43 23.27 28.86
CA ARG A 115 -12.51 24.75 28.79
C ARG A 115 -13.91 25.24 29.15
N GLN A 116 -14.96 24.56 28.68
CA GLN A 116 -16.34 24.90 29.00
C GLN A 116 -16.62 24.76 30.50
N LEU A 117 -16.14 23.69 31.14
CA LEU A 117 -16.25 23.49 32.59
C LEU A 117 -15.55 24.59 33.40
N LYS A 118 -14.34 25.03 32.99
CA LYS A 118 -13.64 26.15 33.65
C LYS A 118 -14.41 27.47 33.54
N HIS A 119 -15.00 27.76 32.38
CA HIS A 119 -15.79 28.97 32.18
C HIS A 119 -17.07 28.96 33.02
N ASN A 120 -17.80 27.85 33.04
CA ASN A 120 -19.05 27.72 33.79
C ASN A 120 -18.83 27.56 35.30
N GLY A 121 -17.71 26.96 35.72
CA GLY A 121 -17.33 26.82 37.13
C GLY A 121 -17.06 28.19 37.78
N HIS A 122 -16.49 29.14 37.02
CA HIS A 122 -16.27 30.51 37.50
C HIS A 122 -17.57 31.30 37.73
N LEU A 123 -18.68 30.89 37.09
CA LEU A 123 -20.00 31.52 37.25
C LEU A 123 -20.78 31.00 38.47
N LYS A 124 -20.39 29.88 39.08
CA LYS A 124 -21.12 29.27 40.21
C LYS A 124 -20.59 29.67 41.59
N THR A 125 -19.57 30.52 41.67
CA THR A 125 -18.87 30.86 42.92
C THR A 125 -19.33 32.17 43.57
N HIS A 126 -20.57 32.62 43.33
CA HIS A 126 -21.09 33.87 43.89
C HIS A 126 -22.46 33.70 44.54
#